data_AF-A0A372RT97-F1
#
_entry.id   AF-A0A372RT97-F1
#
_cell.length_a   1.000
_cell.length_b   1.000
_cell.length_c   1.000
_cell.angle_alpha   90.00
_cell.angle_beta   90.00
_cell.angle_gamma   90.00
#
_symmetry.space_group_name_H-M   'P 1'
#
loop_
_entity.id
_entity.type
_entity.pdbx_description
1 polymer ?
#
loop_
_entity_poly.entity_id
_entity_poly.type
_entity_poly.pdbx_seq_one_letter_code
_entity_poly.pdbx_strand_id
1 'polypeptide(L)'
;MNFFAKLGVCFLAIILLILSFASLASFSLEVAKIALFNQTNGELKLHPMDYVYLTALVLGMSGFYCCHSTKSDENNNNYHYGISGTLVSLAIMILYTIFTKDEMGDIPFFCPANYPYTSPLIRTACQVRAANILIMWISPAVAFFLVIAALIISFCCCAGKDNCCIA
;
A
#
# COMPACT_ATOMS: atom_id res chain seq x y z
N MET A 1 -2.36 -32.89 1.49
CA MET A 1 -2.84 -31.53 1.18
C MET A 1 -3.53 -31.57 -0.18
N ASN A 2 -4.85 -31.33 -0.24
CA ASN A 2 -5.66 -31.44 -1.46
C ASN A 2 -5.18 -30.47 -2.56
N PHE A 3 -5.38 -30.82 -3.84
CA PHE A 3 -4.97 -30.00 -4.99
C PHE A 3 -5.45 -28.54 -4.88
N PHE A 4 -6.69 -28.32 -4.45
CA PHE A 4 -7.25 -27.00 -4.19
C PHE A 4 -6.53 -26.21 -3.08
N ALA A 5 -6.04 -26.88 -2.04
CA ALA A 5 -5.27 -26.25 -0.99
C ALA A 5 -3.87 -25.84 -1.48
N LYS A 6 -3.22 -26.67 -2.33
CA LYS A 6 -1.96 -26.28 -2.99
C LYS A 6 -2.15 -25.09 -3.93
N LEU A 7 -3.22 -25.10 -4.72
CA LEU A 7 -3.54 -24.01 -5.65
C LEU A 7 -3.83 -22.70 -4.90
N GLY A 8 -4.59 -22.75 -3.80
CA GLY A 8 -4.86 -21.57 -2.96
C GLY A 8 -3.60 -20.99 -2.31
N VAL A 9 -2.70 -21.85 -1.82
CA VAL A 9 -1.41 -21.40 -1.26
C VAL A 9 -0.53 -20.74 -2.32
N CYS A 10 -0.45 -21.31 -3.53
CA CYS A 10 0.29 -20.71 -4.63
C CYS A 10 -0.29 -19.34 -5.04
N PHE A 11 -1.62 -19.24 -5.13
CA PHE A 11 -2.29 -17.98 -5.47
C PHE A 11 -2.06 -16.91 -4.41
N LEU A 12 -2.16 -17.26 -3.12
CA LEU A 12 -1.86 -16.36 -2.01
C LEU A 12 -0.40 -15.88 -2.04
N ALA A 13 0.55 -16.80 -2.29
CA ALA A 13 1.96 -16.46 -2.38
C ALA A 13 2.26 -15.47 -3.52
N ILE A 14 1.65 -15.67 -4.70
CA ILE A 14 1.77 -14.76 -5.85
C ILE A 14 1.24 -13.37 -5.48
N ILE A 15 0.11 -13.29 -4.78
CA ILE A 15 -0.46 -12.01 -4.37
C ILE A 15 0.42 -11.30 -3.35
N LEU A 16 0.89 -12.01 -2.32
CA LEU A 16 1.80 -11.43 -1.33
C LEU A 16 3.07 -10.89 -1.99
N LEU A 17 3.57 -11.59 -3.01
CA LEU A 17 4.69 -11.12 -3.82
C LEU A 17 4.33 -9.84 -4.60
N ILE A 18 3.16 -9.76 -5.24
CA ILE A 18 2.68 -8.56 -5.93
C ILE A 18 2.57 -7.37 -4.96
N LEU A 19 1.99 -7.57 -3.77
CA LEU A 19 1.85 -6.53 -2.75
C LEU A 19 3.22 -6.07 -2.21
N SER A 20 4.19 -6.98 -2.12
CA SER A 20 5.56 -6.66 -1.73
C SER A 20 6.25 -5.79 -2.79
N PHE A 21 6.10 -6.14 -4.08
CA PHE A 21 6.61 -5.32 -5.18
C PHE A 21 5.91 -3.96 -5.27
N ALA A 22 4.60 -3.90 -5.03
CA ALA A 22 3.86 -2.65 -4.99
C ALA A 22 4.38 -1.72 -3.88
N SER A 23 4.64 -2.25 -2.69
CA SER A 23 5.24 -1.50 -1.57
C SER A 23 6.62 -0.95 -1.92
N LEU A 24 7.47 -1.77 -2.57
CA LEU A 24 8.79 -1.33 -3.02
C LEU A 24 8.69 -0.25 -4.10
N ALA A 25 7.75 -0.39 -5.04
CA ALA A 25 7.49 0.61 -6.07
C ALA A 25 7.02 1.94 -5.48
N SER A 26 6.09 1.92 -4.52
CA SER A 26 5.67 3.13 -3.79
C SER A 26 6.83 3.81 -3.07
N PHE A 27 7.70 3.03 -2.41
CA PHE A 27 8.91 3.58 -1.79
C PHE A 27 9.82 4.27 -2.82
N SER A 28 10.13 3.60 -3.93
CA SER A 28 10.97 4.18 -4.98
C SER A 28 10.35 5.43 -5.60
N LEU A 29 9.04 5.43 -5.85
CA LEU A 29 8.33 6.56 -6.43
C LEU A 29 8.26 7.76 -5.46
N GLU A 30 8.07 7.52 -4.17
CA GLU A 30 8.07 8.61 -3.18
C GLU A 30 9.45 9.26 -3.04
N VAL A 31 10.52 8.46 -3.03
CA VAL A 31 11.90 8.99 -3.07
C VAL A 31 12.14 9.79 -4.36
N ALA A 32 11.69 9.27 -5.51
CA ALA A 32 11.82 9.96 -6.78
C ALA A 32 11.03 11.27 -6.82
N LYS A 33 9.82 11.30 -6.26
CA LYS A 33 8.99 12.51 -6.11
C LYS A 33 9.76 13.58 -5.33
N ILE A 34 10.28 13.22 -4.15
CA ILE A 34 11.03 14.14 -3.29
C ILE A 34 12.27 14.70 -4.01
N ALA A 35 13.02 13.84 -4.70
CA ALA A 35 14.20 14.24 -5.47
C ALA A 35 13.85 15.21 -6.60
N LEU A 36 12.77 14.94 -7.35
CA LEU A 36 12.32 15.80 -8.45
C LEU A 36 11.81 17.15 -7.95
N PHE A 37 11.03 17.19 -6.88
CA PHE A 37 10.52 18.45 -6.33
C PHE A 37 11.66 19.35 -5.86
N ASN A 38 12.69 18.80 -5.24
CA ASN A 38 13.86 19.55 -4.82
C ASN A 38 14.63 20.18 -6.00
N GLN A 39 14.54 19.59 -7.20
CA GLN A 39 15.15 20.13 -8.42
C GLN A 39 14.33 21.25 -9.08
N THR A 40 13.09 21.49 -8.63
CA THR A 40 12.21 22.53 -9.22
C THR A 40 12.45 23.95 -8.68
N ASN A 41 13.50 24.16 -7.89
CA ASN A 41 13.83 25.47 -7.29
C ASN A 41 12.64 26.15 -6.56
N GLY A 42 11.73 25.35 -5.98
CA GLY A 42 10.58 25.84 -5.19
C GLY A 42 9.29 26.04 -5.98
N GLU A 43 9.25 25.74 -7.28
CA GLU A 43 8.01 25.73 -8.06
C GLU A 43 7.03 24.67 -7.56
N LEU A 44 7.53 23.46 -7.29
CA LEU A 44 6.79 22.43 -6.57
C LEU A 44 7.23 22.41 -5.10
N LYS A 45 6.28 22.44 -4.18
CA LYS A 45 6.54 22.48 -2.74
C LYS A 45 6.31 21.13 -2.10
N LEU A 46 7.31 20.64 -1.38
CA LEU A 46 7.19 19.44 -0.55
C LEU A 46 6.35 19.73 0.69
N HIS A 47 5.50 18.78 1.06
CA HIS A 47 4.73 18.83 2.29
C HIS A 47 5.37 17.92 3.34
N PRO A 48 5.33 18.25 4.65
CA PRO A 48 5.84 17.36 5.69
C PRO A 48 5.27 15.93 5.65
N MET A 49 4.07 15.78 5.08
CA MET A 49 3.42 14.48 4.89
C MET A 49 4.17 13.54 3.94
N ASP A 50 4.99 14.06 3.03
CA ASP A 50 5.82 13.24 2.14
C ASP A 50 6.82 12.40 2.94
N TYR A 51 7.45 13.03 3.94
CA TYR A 51 8.38 12.35 4.83
C TYR A 51 7.68 11.42 5.81
N VAL A 52 6.47 11.77 6.28
CA VAL A 52 5.65 10.89 7.13
C VAL A 52 5.27 9.62 6.36
N TYR A 53 4.80 9.77 5.12
CA TYR A 53 4.44 8.64 4.27
C TYR A 53 5.65 7.77 3.92
N LEU A 54 6.79 8.38 3.55
CA LEU A 54 8.04 7.66 3.32
C LEU A 54 8.48 6.86 4.56
N THR A 55 8.38 7.47 5.75
CA THR A 55 8.69 6.81 7.02
C THR A 55 7.74 5.64 7.27
N ALA A 56 6.45 5.80 7.00
CA ALA A 56 5.46 4.73 7.13
C ALA A 56 5.77 3.55 6.20
N LEU A 57 6.23 3.80 4.97
CA LEU A 57 6.68 2.75 4.05
C LEU A 57 7.89 1.99 4.59
N VAL A 58 8.90 2.70 5.12
CA VAL A 58 10.10 2.08 5.72
C VAL A 58 9.71 1.24 6.95
N LEU A 59 8.86 1.78 7.83
CA LEU A 59 8.39 1.07 9.01
C LEU A 59 7.57 -0.16 8.63
N GLY A 60 6.71 -0.07 7.62
CA GLY A 60 5.94 -1.19 7.09
C GLY A 60 6.83 -2.33 6.57
N MET A 61 7.91 -2.00 5.86
CA MET A 61 8.90 -2.98 5.41
C MET A 61 9.67 -3.58 6.59
N SER A 62 10.10 -2.77 7.57
CA SER A 62 10.90 -3.23 8.71
C SER A 62 10.11 -4.04 9.74
N GLY A 63 8.80 -3.76 9.92
CA GLY A 63 7.92 -4.50 10.82
C GLY A 63 7.75 -5.96 10.38
N PHE A 64 7.75 -6.23 9.07
CA PHE A 64 7.76 -7.59 8.53
C PHE A 64 9.05 -8.36 8.88
N TYR A 65 10.21 -7.69 8.88
CA TYR A 65 11.50 -8.30 9.20
C TYR A 65 11.74 -8.47 10.71
N CYS A 66 11.26 -7.55 11.55
CA CYS A 66 11.49 -7.60 13.00
C CYS A 66 10.64 -8.69 13.70
N CYS A 67 9.40 -8.90 13.23
CA CYS A 67 8.52 -9.94 13.77
C CYS A 67 8.85 -11.37 13.28
N HIS A 68 9.61 -11.53 12.19
CA HIS A 68 10.06 -12.86 11.74
C HIS A 68 11.32 -13.34 12.51
N SER A 69 12.10 -12.43 13.10
CA SER A 69 13.32 -12.76 13.86
C SER A 69 13.06 -13.02 15.35
N THR A 70 11.90 -12.66 15.89
CA THR A 70 11.50 -12.93 17.27
C THR A 70 10.61 -14.16 17.33
N LYS A 71 11.16 -15.30 16.94
CA LYS A 71 10.64 -16.59 17.38
C LYS A 71 11.15 -16.81 18.80
N SER A 72 10.44 -16.28 19.79
CA SER A 72 10.66 -16.62 21.19
C SER A 72 9.31 -16.64 21.90
N ASP A 73 8.87 -17.87 22.14
CA ASP A 73 8.05 -18.39 23.23
C ASP A 73 6.94 -17.53 23.87
N GLU A 74 5.84 -18.24 24.08
CA GLU A 74 4.74 -18.01 25.03
C GLU A 74 3.60 -17.05 24.67
N ASN A 75 2.47 -17.71 24.35
CA ASN A 75 1.15 -17.56 24.97
C ASN A 75 0.38 -16.23 24.83
N ASN A 76 -0.74 -16.34 24.11
CA ASN A 76 -1.96 -15.52 24.10
C ASN A 76 -1.85 -13.99 23.89
N ASN A 77 -2.52 -13.54 22.81
CA ASN A 77 -3.09 -12.20 22.54
C ASN A 77 -2.37 -11.25 21.55
N ASN A 78 -1.60 -11.75 20.58
CA ASN A 78 -0.97 -10.91 19.55
C ASN A 78 -1.86 -10.47 18.35
N TYR A 79 -3.19 -10.67 18.41
CA TYR A 79 -4.08 -10.23 17.31
C TYR A 79 -4.34 -8.72 17.26
N HIS A 80 -4.00 -7.96 18.31
CA HIS A 80 -4.25 -6.51 18.35
C HIS A 80 -3.31 -5.68 17.46
N TYR A 81 -2.11 -6.17 17.16
CA TYR A 81 -1.09 -5.38 16.44
C TYR A 81 -1.39 -5.27 14.93
N GLY A 82 -1.93 -6.33 14.31
CA GLY A 82 -2.22 -6.36 12.86
C GLY A 82 -3.40 -5.47 12.43
N ILE A 83 -4.47 -5.43 13.23
CA ILE A 83 -5.65 -4.57 12.95
C ILE A 83 -5.32 -3.10 13.23
N SER A 84 -4.53 -2.83 14.28
CA SER A 84 -4.08 -1.47 14.60
C SER A 84 -3.19 -0.89 13.49
N GLY A 85 -2.20 -1.66 13.02
CA GLY A 85 -1.27 -1.20 11.98
C GLY A 85 -1.95 -0.87 10.64
N THR A 86 -2.88 -1.70 10.19
CA THR A 86 -3.61 -1.47 8.92
C THR A 86 -4.48 -0.23 8.96
N LEU A 87 -5.18 0.04 10.08
CA LEU A 87 -5.96 1.26 10.26
C LEU A 87 -5.08 2.52 10.30
N VAL A 88 -3.92 2.43 10.97
CA VAL A 88 -2.94 3.52 11.00
C VAL A 88 -2.39 3.80 9.60
N SER A 89 -2.02 2.78 8.83
CA SER A 89 -1.55 2.94 7.44
C SER A 89 -2.63 3.59 6.55
N LEU A 90 -3.89 3.17 6.69
CA LEU A 90 -5.01 3.77 5.96
C LEU A 90 -5.21 5.25 6.32
N ALA A 91 -5.14 5.58 7.61
CA ALA A 91 -5.21 6.97 8.06
C ALA A 91 -4.08 7.82 7.48
N ILE A 92 -2.83 7.32 7.47
CA ILE A 92 -1.69 8.02 6.89
C ILE A 92 -1.90 8.26 5.39
N MET A 93 -2.39 7.27 4.64
CA MET A 93 -2.68 7.42 3.21
C MET A 93 -3.76 8.48 2.92
N ILE A 94 -4.83 8.49 3.73
CA ILE A 94 -5.91 9.48 3.62
C ILE A 94 -5.34 10.87 3.88
N LEU A 95 -4.62 11.05 4.99
CA LEU A 95 -4.00 12.32 5.34
C LEU A 95 -3.01 12.77 4.28
N TYR A 96 -2.17 11.86 3.76
CA TYR A 96 -1.23 12.14 2.67
C TYR A 96 -1.98 12.68 1.45
N THR A 97 -3.03 11.98 1.00
CA THR A 97 -3.82 12.41 -0.17
C THR A 97 -4.46 13.78 0.05
N ILE A 98 -4.99 14.06 1.25
CA ILE A 98 -5.64 15.34 1.56
C ILE A 98 -4.64 16.48 1.60
N PHE A 99 -3.51 16.31 2.30
CA PHE A 99 -2.53 17.37 2.50
C PHE A 99 -1.66 17.63 1.27
N THR A 100 -1.43 16.63 0.44
CA THR A 100 -0.63 16.77 -0.79
C THR A 100 -1.47 17.10 -2.02
N LYS A 101 -2.80 17.23 -1.89
CA LYS A 101 -3.70 17.41 -3.05
C LYS A 101 -3.34 18.63 -3.91
N ASP A 102 -2.94 19.73 -3.25
CA ASP A 102 -2.72 21.05 -3.86
C ASP A 102 -1.24 21.30 -4.23
N GLU A 103 -0.34 20.33 -4.01
CA GLU A 103 1.11 20.52 -4.23
C GLU A 103 1.49 20.73 -5.71
N MET A 104 0.57 20.40 -6.62
CA MET A 104 0.71 20.52 -8.07
C MET A 104 0.00 21.77 -8.64
N GLY A 105 -0.62 22.60 -7.80
CA GLY A 105 -1.40 23.76 -8.26
C GLY A 105 -2.50 23.36 -9.23
N ASP A 106 -2.52 23.99 -10.41
CA ASP A 106 -3.54 23.76 -11.45
C ASP A 106 -3.27 22.54 -12.35
N ILE A 107 -2.17 21.82 -12.14
CA ILE A 107 -1.82 20.66 -12.97
C ILE A 107 -2.83 19.51 -12.72
N PRO A 108 -3.52 19.01 -13.75
CA PRO A 108 -4.48 17.90 -13.58
C PRO A 108 -3.80 16.61 -13.10
N PHE A 109 -4.54 15.83 -12.29
CA PHE A 109 -4.05 14.59 -11.66
C PHE A 109 -3.41 13.58 -12.64
N PHE A 110 -3.96 13.44 -13.84
CA PHE A 110 -3.47 12.47 -14.84
C PHE A 110 -2.31 12.97 -15.70
N CYS A 111 -1.79 14.17 -15.42
CA CYS A 111 -0.63 14.74 -16.10
C CYS A 111 -0.74 14.66 -17.64
N PRO A 112 -1.81 15.24 -18.24
CA PRO A 112 -2.06 15.08 -19.66
C PRO A 112 -0.99 15.80 -20.49
N ALA A 113 -0.67 15.25 -21.66
CA ALA A 113 0.43 15.74 -22.49
C ALA A 113 0.19 17.12 -23.10
N ASN A 114 -1.07 17.56 -23.19
CA ASN A 114 -1.49 18.86 -23.71
C ASN A 114 -1.53 19.97 -22.66
N TYR A 115 -1.21 19.69 -21.39
CA TYR A 115 -1.09 20.72 -20.37
C TYR A 115 0.20 21.55 -20.57
N PRO A 116 0.16 22.89 -20.40
CA PRO A 116 1.31 23.76 -20.60
C PRO A 116 2.27 23.72 -19.40
N TYR A 117 3.05 22.65 -19.26
CA TYR A 117 4.08 22.55 -18.21
C TYR A 117 5.20 23.57 -18.42
N THR A 118 5.66 24.21 -17.34
CA THR A 118 6.81 25.12 -17.36
C THR A 118 8.10 24.41 -17.81
N SER A 119 8.24 23.11 -17.49
CA SER A 119 9.40 22.30 -17.84
C SER A 119 9.03 20.82 -17.96
N PRO A 120 9.82 20.02 -18.70
CA PRO A 120 9.66 18.57 -18.73
C PRO A 120 9.87 17.91 -17.35
N LEU A 121 10.66 18.55 -16.47
CA LEU A 121 10.89 18.09 -15.10
C LEU A 121 9.59 18.04 -14.30
N ILE A 122 8.75 19.08 -14.40
CA ILE A 122 7.46 19.17 -13.70
C ILE A 122 6.49 18.12 -14.21
N ARG A 123 6.47 17.89 -15.53
CA ARG A 123 5.65 16.82 -16.11
C ARG A 123 6.03 15.45 -15.55
N THR A 124 7.34 15.16 -15.45
CA THR A 124 7.83 13.93 -14.84
C THR A 124 7.47 13.85 -13.36
N ALA A 125 7.64 14.93 -12.60
CA ALA A 125 7.26 15.00 -11.19
C ALA A 125 5.76 14.73 -10.99
N CYS A 126 4.90 15.28 -11.85
CA CYS A 126 3.48 14.99 -11.88
C CYS A 126 3.22 13.49 -12.11
N GLN A 127 3.85 12.89 -13.12
CA GLN A 127 3.64 11.48 -13.45
C GLN A 127 4.09 10.54 -12.33
N VAL A 128 5.23 10.82 -11.71
CA VAL A 128 5.75 10.07 -10.56
C VAL A 128 4.78 10.14 -9.39
N ARG A 129 4.28 11.34 -9.06
CA ARG A 129 3.27 11.53 -8.02
C ARG A 129 1.98 10.76 -8.33
N ALA A 130 1.46 10.89 -9.54
CA ALA A 130 0.23 10.23 -9.97
C ALA A 130 0.36 8.70 -9.87
N ALA A 131 1.48 8.15 -10.37
CA ALA A 131 1.78 6.73 -10.26
C ALA A 131 1.85 6.27 -8.79
N ASN A 132 2.49 7.06 -7.92
CA ASN A 132 2.59 6.72 -6.51
C ASN A 132 1.21 6.67 -5.84
N ILE A 133 0.37 7.71 -6.05
CA ILE A 133 -0.99 7.76 -5.50
C ILE A 133 -1.84 6.57 -6.02
N LEU A 134 -1.71 6.21 -7.30
CA LEU A 134 -2.42 5.06 -7.86
C LEU A 134 -2.01 3.75 -7.17
N ILE A 135 -0.70 3.47 -7.06
CA ILE A 135 -0.23 2.24 -6.40
C ILE A 135 -0.65 2.22 -4.93
N MET A 136 -0.55 3.38 -4.26
CA MET A 136 -0.94 3.56 -2.87
C MET A 136 -2.41 3.15 -2.63
N TRP A 137 -3.34 3.50 -3.53
CA TRP A 137 -4.76 3.15 -3.39
C TRP A 137 -5.15 1.79 -3.97
N ILE A 138 -4.50 1.33 -5.04
CA ILE A 138 -4.77 0.01 -5.65
C ILE A 138 -4.40 -1.10 -4.67
N SER A 139 -3.27 -0.98 -3.97
CA SER A 139 -2.75 -2.02 -3.08
C SER A 139 -3.74 -2.41 -1.96
N PRO A 140 -4.28 -1.48 -1.14
CA PRO A 140 -5.28 -1.81 -0.13
C PRO A 140 -6.64 -2.21 -0.74
N ALA A 141 -7.02 -1.69 -1.91
CA ALA A 141 -8.23 -2.13 -2.59
C ALA A 141 -8.15 -3.61 -2.97
N VAL A 142 -7.04 -4.04 -3.55
CA VAL A 142 -6.77 -5.47 -3.86
C VAL A 142 -6.79 -6.30 -2.58
N ALA A 143 -6.10 -5.86 -1.53
CA ALA A 143 -6.11 -6.55 -0.24
C ALA A 143 -7.53 -6.71 0.34
N PHE A 144 -8.36 -5.67 0.26
CA PHE A 144 -9.74 -5.69 0.73
C PHE A 144 -10.60 -6.71 -0.03
N PHE A 145 -10.53 -6.72 -1.37
CA PHE A 145 -11.27 -7.71 -2.18
C PHE A 145 -10.85 -9.15 -1.88
N LEU A 146 -9.58 -9.36 -1.53
CA LEU A 146 -9.09 -10.69 -1.16
C LEU A 146 -9.59 -11.15 0.20
N VAL A 147 -9.66 -10.25 1.19
CA VAL A 147 -10.27 -10.56 2.48
C VAL A 147 -11.74 -10.94 2.29
N ILE A 148 -12.48 -10.17 1.48
CA ILE A 148 -13.87 -10.52 1.14
C ILE A 148 -13.96 -11.90 0.48
N ALA A 149 -13.13 -12.16 -0.54
CA ALA A 149 -13.14 -13.45 -1.24
C ALA A 149 -12.82 -14.61 -0.28
N ALA A 150 -11.83 -14.44 0.61
CA ALA A 150 -11.47 -15.43 1.62
C ALA A 150 -12.61 -15.68 2.62
N LEU A 151 -13.30 -14.63 3.07
CA LEU A 151 -14.47 -14.75 3.94
C LEU A 151 -15.60 -15.51 3.23
N ILE A 152 -15.94 -15.15 1.99
CA ILE A 152 -16.97 -15.85 1.20
C ILE A 152 -16.63 -17.34 1.07
N ILE A 153 -15.39 -17.66 0.68
CA ILE A 153 -14.95 -19.06 0.56
C ILE A 153 -15.06 -19.79 1.90
N SER A 154 -14.64 -19.15 3.00
CA SER A 154 -14.76 -19.72 4.35
C SER A 154 -16.22 -20.03 4.70
N PHE A 155 -17.14 -19.09 4.51
CA PHE A 155 -18.57 -19.28 4.74
C PHE A 155 -19.16 -20.39 3.84
N CYS A 156 -18.85 -20.38 2.55
CA CYS A 156 -19.35 -21.38 1.60
C CYS A 156 -18.78 -22.78 1.85
N CYS A 157 -17.51 -22.90 2.25
CA CYS A 157 -16.89 -24.19 2.60
C CYS A 157 -17.40 -24.72 3.95
N CYS A 158 -17.72 -23.85 4.91
CA CYS A 158 -18.35 -24.24 6.17
C CYS A 158 -19.81 -24.70 5.98
N ALA A 159 -20.54 -24.12 5.03
CA ALA A 159 -21.93 -24.51 4.75
C ALA A 159 -22.09 -25.90 4.09
N GLY A 160 -21.02 -26.45 3.50
CA GLY A 160 -21.03 -27.76 2.82
C GLY A 160 -20.53 -28.94 3.66
N LYS A 161 -20.18 -28.73 4.93
CA LYS A 161 -19.83 -29.80 5.87
C LYS A 161 -20.70 -29.67 7.11
N ASP A 162 -21.51 -30.70 7.35
CA ASP A 162 -22.40 -30.83 8.53
C ASP A 162 -21.67 -30.71 9.89
N ASN A 163 -20.33 -30.64 9.90
CA ASN A 163 -19.49 -30.66 11.09
C ASN A 163 -18.69 -29.35 11.33
N CYS A 164 -18.96 -28.25 10.64
CA CYS A 164 -18.24 -26.98 10.86
C CYS A 164 -18.76 -26.16 12.06
N CYS A 165 -19.83 -26.61 12.73
CA CYS A 165 -20.31 -26.06 13.99
C CYS A 165 -20.39 -27.16 15.04
N ILE A 166 -19.25 -27.61 15.57
CA ILE A 166 -19.23 -28.37 16.83
C ILE A 166 -18.44 -27.52 17.82
N ALA A 167 -19.20 -26.81 18.66
CA ALA A 167 -18.76 -26.38 19.98
C ALA A 167 -18.80 -27.58 20.93
#